data_AF-A0A127B875-F1
#
_entry.id   AF-A0A127B875-F1
#
_cell.length_a   1.000
_cell.length_b   1.000
_cell.length_c   1.000
_cell.angle_alpha   90.00
_cell.angle_beta   90.00
_cell.angle_gamma   90.00
#
_symmetry.space_group_name_H-M   'P 1'
#
loop_
_entity.id
_entity.type
_entity.pdbx_description
1 polymer ?
#
loop_
_entity_poly.entity_id
_entity_poly.type
_entity_poly.pdbx_seq_one_letter_code
_entity_poly.pdbx_strand_id
1 'polypeptide(L)'
;MQEIEKVVWEFPLFKTYEEKEKFFKVLGLLVSHQITFEKAAEFLKLDAEKLAFLLDLLGVEYSFLDEEEAKLEKEAVKRLLEELGSEGNL
;
A
#
# COMPACT_ATOMS: atom_id res chain seq x y z
N MET A 1 21.02 22.32 -7.18
CA MET A 1 19.89 21.43 -6.87
C MET A 1 19.53 20.73 -8.17
N GLN A 2 19.56 19.40 -8.19
CA GLN A 2 19.13 18.61 -9.35
C GLN A 2 17.62 18.83 -9.58
N GLU A 3 17.15 18.57 -10.80
CA GLU A 3 15.73 18.80 -11.16
C GLU A 3 14.76 18.02 -10.27
N ILE A 4 15.12 16.77 -9.94
CA ILE A 4 14.33 15.91 -9.05
C ILE A 4 14.23 16.46 -7.61
N GLU A 5 15.31 17.04 -7.08
CA GLU A 5 15.34 17.62 -5.74
C GLU A 5 14.39 18.82 -5.63
N LYS A 6 14.21 19.57 -6.73
CA LYS A 6 13.25 20.67 -6.79
C LYS A 6 11.80 20.16 -6.73
N VAL A 7 11.49 19.10 -7.48
CA VAL A 7 10.16 18.47 -7.46
C VAL A 7 9.85 17.92 -6.07
N VAL A 8 10.81 17.25 -5.43
CA VAL A 8 10.67 16.77 -4.05
C VAL A 8 10.42 17.93 -3.09
N TRP A 9 11.16 19.05 -3.23
CA TRP A 9 10.94 20.23 -2.39
C TRP A 9 9.55 20.84 -2.54
N GLU A 10 9.01 20.86 -3.76
CA GLU A 10 7.69 21.42 -4.08
C GLU A 10 6.52 20.52 -3.68
N PHE A 11 6.79 19.27 -3.26
CA PHE A 11 5.75 18.36 -2.79
C PHE A 11 4.98 18.97 -1.60
N PRO A 12 3.64 19.00 -1.63
CA PRO A 12 2.83 19.79 -0.70
C PRO A 12 2.72 19.19 0.71
N LEU A 13 3.14 17.94 0.89
CA LEU A 13 3.10 17.26 2.18
C LEU A 13 4.46 17.32 2.86
N PHE A 14 4.45 17.33 4.19
CA PHE A 14 5.65 17.46 5.04
C PHE A 14 6.34 18.83 4.94
N LYS A 15 7.12 19.18 5.96
CA LYS A 15 7.69 20.53 6.10
C LYS A 15 9.12 20.59 5.58
N THR A 16 9.88 19.53 5.80
CA THR A 16 11.31 19.50 5.46
C THR A 16 11.56 18.65 4.22
N TYR A 17 12.66 18.95 3.52
CA TYR A 17 13.12 18.13 2.40
C TYR A 17 13.36 16.68 2.84
N GLU A 18 13.96 16.50 4.02
CA GLU A 18 14.30 15.18 4.56
C GLU A 18 13.06 14.33 4.84
N GLU A 19 11.98 14.91 5.36
CA GLU A 19 10.70 14.21 5.52
C GLU A 19 10.11 13.77 4.18
N LYS A 20 10.15 14.65 3.17
CA LYS A 20 9.65 14.39 1.81
C LYS A 20 10.46 13.29 1.12
N GLU A 21 11.78 13.41 1.16
CA GLU A 21 12.69 12.42 0.59
C GLU A 21 12.53 11.05 1.26
N LYS A 22 12.42 11.03 2.59
CA LYS A 22 12.15 9.80 3.34
C LYS A 22 10.81 9.17 2.94
N PHE A 23 9.77 9.98 2.79
CA PHE A 23 8.47 9.51 2.32
C PHE A 23 8.57 8.79 0.98
N PHE A 24 9.21 9.40 -0.01
CA PHE A 24 9.37 8.79 -1.34
C PHE A 24 10.23 7.53 -1.34
N LYS A 25 11.29 7.47 -0.51
CA LYS A 25 12.10 6.25 -0.36
C LYS A 25 11.27 5.10 0.21
N VAL A 26 10.50 5.35 1.27
CA VAL A 26 9.62 4.34 1.88
C VAL A 26 8.54 3.91 0.90
N LEU A 27 7.91 4.85 0.20
CA LEU A 27 6.89 4.57 -0.80
C LEU A 27 7.44 3.68 -1.92
N GLY A 28 8.64 3.99 -2.43
CA GLY A 28 9.31 3.18 -3.45
C GLY A 28 9.59 1.75 -2.99
N LEU A 29 10.03 1.56 -1.74
CA LEU A 29 10.22 0.23 -1.14
C LEU A 29 8.89 -0.52 -0.96
N LEU A 30 7.82 0.19 -0.58
CA LEU A 30 6.50 -0.38 -0.38
C LEU A 30 5.91 -0.88 -1.69
N VAL A 31 5.82 -0.03 -2.72
CA VAL A 31 5.22 -0.40 -4.02
C VAL A 31 6.05 -1.42 -4.81
N SER A 32 7.32 -1.61 -4.45
CA SER A 32 8.16 -2.69 -4.97
C SER A 32 8.12 -3.96 -4.12
N HIS A 33 7.21 -4.03 -3.14
CA HIS A 33 7.01 -5.16 -2.24
C HIS A 33 8.28 -5.59 -1.48
N GLN A 34 9.23 -4.67 -1.26
CA GLN A 34 10.46 -4.93 -0.50
C GLN A 34 10.24 -4.81 1.01
N ILE A 35 9.18 -4.12 1.42
CA ILE A 35 8.74 -3.96 2.81
C ILE A 35 7.23 -4.15 2.89
N THR A 36 6.74 -4.57 4.06
CA THR A 36 5.30 -4.62 4.32
C THR A 36 4.73 -3.22 4.59
N PHE A 37 3.41 -3.13 4.55
CA PHE A 37 2.68 -1.91 4.87
C PHE A 37 2.94 -1.44 6.31
N GLU A 38 2.97 -2.37 7.28
CA GLU A 38 3.27 -2.09 8.68
C GLU A 38 4.69 -1.52 8.82
N LYS A 39 5.65 -2.07 8.07
CA LYS A 39 7.03 -1.60 8.11
C LYS A 39 7.16 -0.19 7.51
N ALA A 40 6.41 0.10 6.45
CA ALA A 40 6.33 1.44 5.89
C ALA A 40 5.74 2.44 6.91
N ALA A 41 4.67 2.06 7.61
CA ALA A 41 4.06 2.89 8.66
C ALA A 41 5.04 3.17 9.81
N GLU A 42 5.77 2.15 10.28
CA GLU A 42 6.83 2.28 11.29
C GLU A 42 7.92 3.27 10.83
N PHE A 43 8.43 3.12 9.61
CA PHE A 43 9.46 4.01 9.08
C PHE A 43 8.97 5.45 8.99
N LEU A 44 7.71 5.67 8.59
CA LEU A 44 7.13 7.01 8.51
C LEU A 44 6.67 7.57 9.86
N LYS A 45 6.73 6.76 10.93
CA LYS A 45 6.18 7.11 12.26
C LYS A 45 4.71 7.50 12.16
N LEU A 46 3.98 6.80 11.31
CA LEU A 46 2.54 6.95 11.11
C LEU A 46 1.84 5.70 11.65
N ASP A 47 0.62 5.88 12.14
CA ASP A 47 -0.28 4.76 12.38
C ASP A 47 -0.69 4.18 11.02
N ALA A 48 -0.94 2.87 10.96
CA ALA A 48 -1.31 2.17 9.73
C ALA A 48 -2.51 2.82 9.01
N GLU A 49 -3.54 3.22 9.76
CA GLU A 49 -4.72 3.92 9.24
C GLU A 49 -4.37 5.27 8.59
N LYS A 50 -3.42 6.00 9.18
CA LYS A 50 -2.97 7.29 8.63
C LYS A 50 -2.17 7.10 7.36
N LEU A 51 -1.35 6.06 7.29
CA LEU A 51 -0.65 5.71 6.06
C LEU A 51 -1.64 5.31 4.97
N ALA A 52 -2.66 4.52 5.30
CA ALA A 52 -3.68 4.09 4.33
C ALA A 52 -4.44 5.30 3.75
N PHE A 53 -4.89 6.20 4.63
CA PHE A 53 -5.53 7.45 4.23
C PHE A 53 -4.61 8.33 3.36
N LEU A 54 -3.31 8.38 3.68
CA LEU A 54 -2.33 9.14 2.91
C LEU A 54 -2.15 8.58 1.50
N LEU A 55 -2.05 7.26 1.36
CA LEU A 55 -1.92 6.60 0.05
C LEU A 55 -3.17 6.82 -0.81
N ASP A 56 -4.37 6.71 -0.20
CA ASP A 56 -5.63 6.99 -0.87
C ASP A 56 -5.72 8.43 -1.37
N LEU A 57 -5.35 9.41 -0.53
CA LEU A 57 -5.30 10.83 -0.92
C LEU A 57 -4.34 11.09 -2.09
N LEU A 58 -3.29 10.29 -2.21
CA LEU A 58 -2.28 10.38 -3.28
C LEU A 58 -2.62 9.53 -4.51
N GLY A 59 -3.73 8.78 -4.49
CA GLY A 59 -4.11 7.86 -5.57
C GLY A 59 -3.13 6.69 -5.75
N VAL A 60 -2.43 6.30 -4.68
CA VAL A 60 -1.53 5.14 -4.70
C VAL A 60 -2.31 3.89 -4.34
N GLU A 61 -2.57 3.06 -5.33
CA GLU A 61 -3.11 1.72 -5.13
C GLU A 61 -2.00 0.80 -4.60
N TYR A 62 -2.16 0.29 -3.38
CA TYR A 62 -1.30 -0.73 -2.81
C TYR A 62 -2.12 -2.01 -2.57
N SER A 63 -1.76 -3.08 -3.27
CA SER A 63 -2.31 -4.40 -2.98
C SER A 63 -1.54 -5.03 -1.82
N PHE A 64 -2.25 -5.41 -0.77
CA PHE A 64 -1.68 -6.23 0.31
C PHE A 64 -1.34 -7.64 -0.14
N LEU A 65 -1.94 -8.09 -1.24
CA LEU A 65 -1.74 -9.40 -1.82
C LEU A 65 -0.84 -9.27 -3.04
N ASP A 66 0.20 -10.10 -3.11
CA ASP A 66 0.86 -10.35 -4.38
C ASP A 66 -0.04 -11.16 -5.34
N GLU A 67 0.41 -11.41 -6.57
CA GLU A 67 -0.39 -12.14 -7.57
C GLU A 67 -0.75 -13.56 -7.14
N GLU A 68 0.15 -14.26 -6.43
CA GLU A 68 -0.08 -15.62 -5.97
C GLU A 68 -1.08 -15.63 -4.81
N GLU A 69 -0.90 -14.73 -3.85
CA GLU A 69 -1.82 -14.53 -2.73
C GLU A 69 -3.21 -14.13 -3.23
N ALA A 70 -3.31 -13.22 -4.19
CA ALA A 70 -4.58 -12.80 -4.79
C ALA A 70 -5.29 -13.96 -5.52
N LYS A 71 -4.52 -14.87 -6.13
CA LYS A 71 -5.06 -16.07 -6.77
C LYS A 71 -5.60 -17.06 -5.72
N LEU A 72 -4.85 -17.30 -4.66
CA LEU A 72 -5.25 -18.19 -3.58
C LEU A 72 -6.54 -17.71 -2.89
N GLU A 73 -6.64 -16.42 -2.63
CA GLU A 73 -7.84 -15.77 -2.07
C GLU A 73 -9.06 -16.00 -2.98
N LYS A 74 -8.92 -15.74 -4.29
CA LYS A 74 -10.00 -16.00 -5.28
C LYS A 74 -10.43 -17.46 -5.31
N GLU A 75 -9.49 -18.40 -5.24
CA GLU A 75 -9.80 -19.84 -5.22
C GLU A 75 -10.47 -20.28 -3.91
N ALA A 76 -10.12 -19.69 -2.78
CA ALA A 76 -10.76 -19.95 -1.50
C ALA A 76 -12.21 -19.41 -1.49
N VAL A 77 -12.42 -18.19 -1.97
CA VAL A 77 -13.76 -17.59 -2.10
C VAL A 77 -14.64 -18.41 -3.05
N LYS A 78 -14.10 -18.87 -4.18
CA LYS A 78 -14.84 -19.72 -5.13
C LYS A 78 -15.32 -21.02 -4.47
N ARG A 79 -14.46 -21.69 -3.69
CA ARG A 79 -14.82 -22.91 -2.95
C ARG A 79 -15.95 -22.67 -1.95
N LEU A 80 -15.87 -21.59 -1.17
CA LEU A 80 -16.92 -21.22 -0.21
C LEU A 80 -18.27 -20.97 -0.91
N LEU A 81 -18.28 -20.32 -2.07
CA LEU A 81 -19.49 -20.09 -2.85
C LEU A 81 -20.10 -21.38 -3.40
N GLU A 82 -19.27 -22.32 -3.84
CA GLU A 82 -19.70 -23.65 -4.29
C GLU A 82 -20.32 -24.46 -3.15
N GLU A 83 -19.73 -24.42 -1.94
CA GLU A 83 -20.26 -25.08 -0.74
C GLU A 83 -21.63 -24.49 -0.33
N LEU A 84 -21.75 -23.15 -0.25
CA LEU A 84 -23.01 -22.49 0.10
C LEU A 84 -24.11 -22.67 -0.95
N GLY A 85 -23.75 -22.73 -2.23
CA GLY A 85 -24.69 -23.01 -3.33
C GLY A 85 -25.19 -24.47 -3.34
N SER A 86 -24.45 -25.37 -2.72
CA SER A 86 -24.80 -26.80 -2.59
C SER A 86 -25.78 -27.06 -1.44
N GLU A 87 -25.75 -26.24 -0.38
CA GLU A 87 -26.64 -26.35 0.78
C GLU A 87 -28.06 -25.78 0.54
N GLY A 88 -28.23 -24.89 -0.43
CA GLY A 88 -29.54 -24.27 -0.77
C GLY A 88 -30.45 -25.13 -1.68
N ASN A 89 -30.09 -26.38 -1.97
CA ASN A 89 -30.78 -27.27 -2.89
C ASN A 89 -31.37 -28.52 -2.19
N LEU A 90 -31.83 -28.37 -0.95
CA LEU A 90 -32.58 -29.36 -0.14
C LEU A 90 -33.94 -28.80 0.26
#